data_AF-H3H1M4-F1
#
_entry.id   AF-H3H1M4-F1
#
_cell.length_a   1.000
_cell.length_b   1.000
_cell.length_c   1.000
_cell.angle_alpha   90.00
_cell.angle_beta   90.00
_cell.angle_gamma   90.00
#
_symmetry.space_group_name_H-M   'P 1'
#
loop_
_entity.id
_entity.type
_entity.pdbx_description
1 polymer ?
#
loop_
_entity_poly.entity_id
_entity_poly.type
_entity_poly.pdbx_seq_one_letter_code
_entity_poly.pdbx_strand_id
1 'polypeptide(L)'
;MRVNWKTTAILTTLALLQLAAADQYPLGKSFTVTVDTDATSVEVVNSVGDQVWKSASDRAFVSASTGLTTITQSSGNFELSSENVAAPAQNVTIGQVSSGSDSVEIAGTFGDVNWSWLLSFSVDTDDSQTLRFNASVDGAGVANVYLAYESPREEAFFGLGEQT
;
A
#
# COMPACT_ATOMS: atom_id res chain seq x y z
N MET A 1 33.14 -59.70 25.59
CA MET A 1 31.95 -58.91 26.00
C MET A 1 31.94 -57.63 25.18
N ARG A 2 31.22 -57.61 24.05
CA ARG A 2 31.20 -56.48 23.11
C ARG A 2 29.95 -55.64 23.37
N VAL A 3 30.13 -54.41 23.81
CA VAL A 3 29.03 -53.45 24.02
C VAL A 3 28.69 -52.85 22.66
N ASN A 4 27.45 -53.05 22.22
CA ASN A 4 26.95 -52.58 20.94
C ASN A 4 26.28 -51.21 21.18
N TRP A 5 26.91 -50.12 20.74
CA TRP A 5 26.37 -48.77 20.90
C TRP A 5 25.49 -48.49 19.70
N LYS A 6 24.16 -48.52 19.89
CA LYS A 6 23.21 -48.02 18.89
C LYS A 6 23.15 -46.50 19.04
N THR A 7 23.86 -45.80 18.16
CA THR A 7 23.77 -44.35 18.01
C THR A 7 22.45 -44.02 17.30
N THR A 8 21.45 -43.55 18.06
CA THR A 8 20.22 -42.98 17.50
C THR A 8 20.56 -41.64 16.86
N ALA A 9 20.49 -41.57 15.53
CA ALA A 9 20.56 -40.30 14.81
C ALA A 9 19.24 -39.54 15.03
N ILE A 10 19.30 -38.42 15.74
CA ILE A 10 18.21 -37.46 15.79
C ILE A 10 18.32 -36.62 14.52
N LEU A 11 17.44 -36.88 13.54
CA LEU A 11 17.24 -35.95 12.43
C LEU A 11 16.49 -34.74 12.97
N THR A 12 17.19 -33.63 13.17
CA THR A 12 16.57 -32.33 13.39
C THR A 12 16.13 -31.80 12.03
N THR A 13 14.84 -31.92 11.71
CA THR A 13 14.26 -31.26 10.54
C THR A 13 14.22 -29.76 10.83
N LEU A 14 15.19 -29.00 10.30
CA LEU A 14 15.06 -27.54 10.23
C LEU A 14 13.98 -27.23 9.19
N ALA A 15 12.78 -26.93 9.66
CA ALA A 15 11.80 -26.21 8.85
C ALA A 15 12.36 -24.81 8.60
N LEU A 16 12.92 -24.58 7.41
CA LEU A 16 13.11 -23.22 6.90
C LEU A 16 11.70 -22.65 6.68
N LEU A 17 11.23 -21.84 7.62
CA LEU A 17 10.21 -20.84 7.33
C LEU A 17 10.86 -19.87 6.35
N GLN A 18 10.68 -20.12 5.06
CA GLN A 18 10.98 -19.15 4.03
C GLN A 18 9.88 -18.08 4.17
N LEU A 19 10.16 -17.01 4.94
CA LEU A 19 9.40 -15.77 4.74
C LEU A 19 9.58 -15.43 3.26
N ALA A 20 8.48 -15.25 2.52
CA ALA A 20 8.59 -14.69 1.19
C ALA A 20 9.35 -13.37 1.33
N ALA A 21 10.46 -13.25 0.61
CA ALA A 21 11.19 -11.99 0.58
C ALA A 21 10.31 -10.99 -0.17
N ALA A 22 10.22 -9.76 0.33
CA ALA A 22 9.56 -8.69 -0.40
C ALA A 22 10.21 -8.56 -1.80
N ASP A 23 9.37 -8.49 -2.83
CA ASP A 23 9.81 -8.36 -4.21
C ASP A 23 10.15 -6.90 -4.52
N GLN A 24 11.21 -6.68 -5.28
CA GLN A 24 11.67 -5.34 -5.67
C GLN A 24 11.48 -5.11 -7.17
N TYR A 25 10.86 -3.99 -7.50
CA TYR A 25 10.52 -3.57 -8.85
C TYR A 25 11.20 -2.22 -9.14
N PRO A 26 12.28 -2.20 -9.94
CA PRO A 26 12.87 -0.95 -10.39
C PRO A 26 11.84 -0.12 -11.17
N LEU A 27 11.77 1.18 -10.87
CA LEU A 27 10.84 2.11 -11.50
C LEU A 27 11.62 3.30 -12.08
N GLY A 28 11.76 3.30 -13.40
CA GLY A 28 12.61 4.24 -14.10
C GLY A 28 14.07 4.09 -13.69
N LYS A 29 14.78 5.21 -13.64
CA LYS A 29 16.18 5.27 -13.14
C LYS A 29 16.28 5.73 -11.68
N SER A 30 15.17 6.18 -11.11
CA SER A 30 15.17 7.01 -9.91
C SER A 30 14.47 6.37 -8.71
N PHE A 31 13.71 5.29 -8.90
CA PHE A 31 12.94 4.69 -7.81
C PHE A 31 12.99 3.17 -7.81
N THR A 32 12.66 2.58 -6.66
CA THR A 32 12.39 1.15 -6.50
C THR A 32 11.13 1.00 -5.67
N VAL A 33 10.19 0.18 -6.16
CA VAL A 33 8.98 -0.21 -5.44
C VAL A 33 9.22 -1.58 -4.83
N THR A 34 9.06 -1.70 -3.52
CA THR A 34 9.14 -2.97 -2.80
C THR A 34 7.73 -3.40 -2.41
N VAL A 35 7.36 -4.65 -2.71
CA VAL A 35 6.04 -5.21 -2.39
C VAL A 35 6.21 -6.48 -1.58
N ASP A 36 5.60 -6.50 -0.40
CA ASP A 36 5.46 -7.70 0.41
C ASP A 36 4.00 -8.12 0.40
N THR A 37 3.70 -9.20 -0.32
CA THR A 37 2.33 -9.72 -0.44
C THR A 37 1.84 -10.35 0.87
N ASP A 38 2.73 -10.95 1.65
CA ASP A 38 2.39 -11.65 2.89
C ASP A 38 2.12 -10.65 4.02
N ALA A 39 2.98 -9.64 4.15
CA ALA A 39 2.77 -8.53 5.07
C ALA A 39 1.72 -7.53 4.57
N THR A 40 1.30 -7.65 3.30
CA THR A 40 0.42 -6.69 2.61
C THR A 40 0.96 -5.26 2.80
N SER A 41 2.18 -5.04 2.33
CA SER A 41 2.87 -3.76 2.44
C SER A 41 3.59 -3.38 1.16
N VAL A 42 3.70 -2.08 0.94
CA VAL A 42 4.34 -1.48 -0.23
C VAL A 42 5.23 -0.33 0.25
N GLU A 43 6.41 -0.19 -0.33
CA GLU A 43 7.36 0.88 -0.08
C GLU A 43 7.94 1.40 -1.39
N VAL A 44 8.18 2.70 -1.47
CA VAL A 44 8.87 3.37 -2.58
C VAL A 44 10.03 4.16 -2.04
N VAL A 45 11.22 3.86 -2.55
CA VAL A 45 12.46 4.59 -2.23
C VAL A 45 13.02 5.24 -3.48
N ASN A 46 13.72 6.37 -3.31
CA ASN A 46 14.46 7.01 -4.40
C ASN A 46 15.84 6.34 -4.62
N SER A 47 16.59 6.80 -5.63
CA SER A 47 17.89 6.24 -6.01
C SER A 47 19.01 6.45 -4.99
N VAL A 48 18.81 7.33 -4.00
CA VAL A 48 19.75 7.52 -2.87
C VAL A 48 19.32 6.78 -1.61
N GLY A 49 18.15 6.12 -1.63
CA GLY A 49 17.64 5.30 -0.55
C GLY A 49 16.68 6.02 0.42
N ASP A 50 16.27 7.25 0.12
CA ASP A 50 15.27 7.94 0.95
C ASP A 50 13.87 7.38 0.68
N GLN A 51 13.09 7.22 1.76
CA GLN A 51 11.70 6.83 1.69
C GLN A 51 10.87 7.95 1.05
N VAL A 52 10.17 7.63 -0.04
CA VAL A 52 9.24 8.53 -0.71
C VAL A 52 7.81 8.24 -0.28
N TRP A 53 7.47 6.96 -0.15
CA TRP A 53 6.17 6.52 0.33
C TRP A 53 6.30 5.14 0.95
N LYS A 54 5.58 4.87 2.03
CA LYS A 54 5.57 3.56 2.68
C LYS A 54 4.21 3.31 3.30
N SER A 55 3.73 2.08 3.16
CA SER A 55 2.47 1.64 3.76
C SER A 55 2.50 1.82 5.28
N ALA A 56 1.37 2.25 5.86
CA ALA A 56 1.24 2.32 7.31
C ALA A 56 1.37 0.91 7.92
N SER A 57 2.08 0.81 9.05
CA SER A 57 2.34 -0.48 9.72
C SER A 57 1.23 -0.92 10.68
N ASP A 58 0.31 0.00 11.02
CA ASP A 58 -0.73 -0.18 12.03
C ASP A 58 -2.16 -0.20 11.48
N ARG A 59 -2.33 0.01 10.16
CA ARG A 59 -3.61 0.06 9.46
C ARG A 59 -3.44 -0.21 7.97
N ALA A 60 -4.54 -0.54 7.29
CA ALA A 60 -4.52 -0.78 5.85
C ALA A 60 -4.03 0.46 5.07
N PHE A 61 -3.10 0.26 4.12
CA PHE A 61 -2.59 1.36 3.28
C PHE A 61 -3.63 1.91 2.29
N VAL A 62 -4.65 1.10 1.96
CA VAL A 62 -5.81 1.51 1.17
C VAL A 62 -7.08 1.05 1.89
N SER A 63 -8.07 1.92 1.96
CA SER A 63 -9.42 1.56 2.40
C SER A 63 -10.47 2.35 1.63
N ALA A 64 -11.69 1.83 1.63
CA ALA A 64 -12.79 2.50 0.94
C ALA A 64 -14.09 2.36 1.71
N SER A 65 -15.03 3.26 1.43
CA SER A 65 -16.37 3.20 1.99
C SER A 65 -17.42 3.67 0.99
N THR A 66 -18.66 3.28 1.28
CA THR A 66 -19.83 3.96 0.77
C THR A 66 -20.06 5.24 1.58
N GLY A 67 -20.64 6.26 0.97
CA GLY A 67 -20.76 7.57 1.60
C GLY A 67 -21.97 8.35 1.16
N LEU A 68 -22.41 9.26 2.02
CA LEU A 68 -23.40 10.27 1.72
C LEU A 68 -22.79 11.64 2.00
N THR A 69 -22.71 12.47 0.96
CA THR A 69 -22.25 13.85 1.06
C THR A 69 -23.45 14.79 0.97
N THR A 70 -23.62 15.63 1.98
CA THR A 70 -24.58 16.75 1.95
C THR A 70 -23.82 18.05 1.75
N ILE A 71 -24.30 18.85 0.80
CA ILE A 71 -23.74 20.17 0.48
C ILE A 71 -24.86 21.19 0.61
N THR A 72 -24.70 22.11 1.56
CA THR A 72 -25.57 23.28 1.71
C THR A 72 -24.79 24.53 1.34
N GLN A 73 -25.36 25.38 0.48
CA GLN A 73 -24.72 26.64 0.07
C GLN A 73 -25.58 27.85 0.41
N SER A 74 -24.93 28.93 0.87
CA SER A 74 -25.58 30.22 1.09
C SER A 74 -24.59 31.36 0.97
N SER A 75 -24.84 32.28 0.03
CA SER A 75 -24.07 33.52 -0.14
C SER A 75 -22.55 33.34 -0.23
N GLY A 76 -22.09 32.33 -0.96
CA GLY A 76 -20.65 32.02 -1.11
C GLY A 76 -20.06 31.17 0.01
N ASN A 77 -20.85 30.81 1.03
CA ASN A 77 -20.45 29.86 2.08
C ASN A 77 -20.94 28.45 1.72
N PHE A 78 -20.16 27.45 2.12
CA PHE A 78 -20.47 26.04 1.96
C PHE A 78 -20.42 25.34 3.32
N GLU A 79 -21.47 24.60 3.63
CA GLU A 79 -21.47 23.59 4.69
C GLU A 79 -21.39 22.22 4.02
N LEU A 80 -20.34 21.48 4.36
CA LEU A 80 -20.04 20.17 3.82
C LEU A 80 -20.09 19.16 4.97
N SER A 81 -20.94 18.15 4.87
CA SER A 81 -20.94 17.02 5.78
C SER A 81 -20.86 15.73 4.98
N SER A 82 -19.95 14.84 5.39
CA SER A 82 -19.82 13.50 4.82
C SER A 82 -19.96 12.48 5.93
N GLU A 83 -20.77 11.46 5.68
CA GLU A 83 -20.89 10.29 6.56
C GLU A 83 -20.62 9.01 5.79
N ASN A 84 -19.93 8.09 6.45
CA ASN A 84 -19.80 6.73 5.97
C ASN A 84 -21.11 5.99 6.23
N VAL A 85 -21.74 5.45 5.18
CA VAL A 85 -23.00 4.70 5.31
C VAL A 85 -22.75 3.31 5.92
N ALA A 86 -21.51 2.81 5.83
CA ALA A 86 -21.04 1.59 6.47
C ALA A 86 -19.57 1.74 6.93
N ALA A 87 -19.10 0.83 7.79
CA ALA A 87 -17.69 0.81 8.19
C ALA A 87 -16.77 0.67 6.96
N PRO A 88 -15.64 1.41 6.88
CA PRO A 88 -14.71 1.28 5.76
C PRO A 88 -14.13 -0.13 5.64
N ALA A 89 -14.07 -0.64 4.41
CA ALA A 89 -13.40 -1.89 4.07
C ALA A 89 -11.89 -1.71 4.20
N GLN A 90 -11.27 -2.50 5.08
CA GLN A 90 -9.85 -2.39 5.45
C GLN A 90 -9.10 -3.72 5.38
N ASN A 91 -9.82 -4.84 5.26
CA ASN A 91 -9.20 -6.16 5.09
C ASN A 91 -8.68 -6.28 3.65
N VAL A 92 -7.44 -5.83 3.40
CA VAL A 92 -6.84 -5.79 2.06
C VAL A 92 -5.94 -6.99 1.81
N THR A 93 -5.91 -7.47 0.58
CA THR A 93 -4.95 -8.49 0.11
C THR A 93 -4.31 -8.04 -1.19
N ILE A 94 -3.01 -8.30 -1.35
CA ILE A 94 -2.32 -8.10 -2.63
C ILE A 94 -2.49 -9.37 -3.47
N GLY A 95 -3.11 -9.25 -4.63
CA GLY A 95 -3.40 -10.37 -5.52
C GLY A 95 -2.43 -10.47 -6.69
N GLN A 96 -2.05 -9.34 -7.29
CA GLN A 96 -1.22 -9.29 -8.49
C GLN A 96 -0.28 -8.08 -8.45
N VAL A 97 0.93 -8.26 -8.98
CA VAL A 97 1.87 -7.18 -9.27
C VAL A 97 2.28 -7.29 -10.74
N SER A 98 2.17 -6.18 -11.47
CA SER A 98 2.62 -6.03 -12.85
C SER A 98 3.65 -4.92 -12.89
N SER A 99 4.79 -5.16 -13.54
CA SER A 99 5.86 -4.16 -13.62
C SER A 99 6.39 -4.03 -15.04
N GLY A 100 6.54 -2.80 -15.49
CA GLY A 100 7.31 -2.39 -16.65
C GLY A 100 8.58 -1.64 -16.26
N SER A 101 9.25 -1.03 -17.23
CA SER A 101 10.42 -0.18 -16.96
C SER A 101 10.07 1.14 -16.29
N ASP A 102 8.86 1.63 -16.52
CA ASP A 102 8.37 2.97 -16.19
C ASP A 102 7.07 2.94 -15.36
N SER A 103 6.57 1.74 -15.03
CA SER A 103 5.38 1.57 -14.21
C SER A 103 5.43 0.32 -13.33
N VAL A 104 4.81 0.41 -12.15
CA VAL A 104 4.51 -0.71 -11.26
C VAL A 104 3.05 -0.59 -10.85
N GLU A 105 2.28 -1.63 -11.12
CA GLU A 105 0.87 -1.75 -10.79
C GLU A 105 0.66 -2.87 -9.79
N ILE A 106 -0.02 -2.56 -8.69
CA ILE A 106 -0.28 -3.47 -7.58
C ILE A 106 -1.80 -3.53 -7.43
N ALA A 107 -2.36 -4.71 -7.62
CA ALA A 107 -3.80 -4.93 -7.59
C ALA A 107 -4.17 -5.92 -6.49
N GLY A 108 -5.35 -5.71 -5.92
CA GLY A 108 -5.83 -6.50 -4.81
C GLY A 108 -7.33 -6.41 -4.59
N THR A 109 -7.76 -7.04 -3.50
CA THR A 109 -9.18 -7.11 -3.12
C THR A 109 -9.39 -6.70 -1.68
N PHE A 110 -10.65 -6.42 -1.35
CA PHE A 110 -11.11 -6.32 0.04
C PHE A 110 -11.77 -7.64 0.45
N GLY A 111 -11.38 -8.23 1.58
CA GLY A 111 -11.86 -9.55 2.01
C GLY A 111 -13.34 -9.58 2.42
N ASP A 112 -13.90 -8.45 2.85
CA ASP A 112 -15.23 -8.39 3.46
C ASP A 112 -16.29 -7.82 2.51
N VAL A 113 -15.88 -7.32 1.34
CA VAL A 113 -16.75 -6.69 0.33
C VAL A 113 -16.25 -7.04 -1.07
N ASN A 114 -17.15 -7.15 -2.05
CA ASN A 114 -16.77 -7.47 -3.43
C ASN A 114 -16.24 -6.24 -4.18
N TRP A 115 -15.14 -5.66 -3.68
CA TRP A 115 -14.44 -4.53 -4.27
C TRP A 115 -12.99 -4.91 -4.56
N SER A 116 -12.42 -4.27 -5.58
CA SER A 116 -11.01 -4.39 -5.93
C SER A 116 -10.32 -3.04 -5.84
N TRP A 117 -9.01 -3.05 -5.68
CA TRP A 117 -8.21 -1.83 -5.65
C TRP A 117 -6.99 -1.98 -6.55
N LEU A 118 -6.51 -0.83 -7.04
CA LEU A 118 -5.30 -0.71 -7.85
C LEU A 118 -4.48 0.47 -7.32
N LEU A 119 -3.22 0.21 -7.01
CA LEU A 119 -2.19 1.23 -6.79
C LEU A 119 -1.24 1.18 -7.96
N SER A 120 -0.97 2.33 -8.57
CA SER A 120 0.01 2.45 -9.65
C SER A 120 1.03 3.55 -9.36
N PHE A 121 2.28 3.18 -9.55
CA PHE A 121 3.42 4.07 -9.56
C PHE A 121 3.94 4.12 -10.99
N SER A 122 4.12 5.31 -11.55
CA SER A 122 4.79 5.49 -12.84
C SER A 122 5.75 6.64 -12.77
N VAL A 123 6.71 6.69 -13.69
CA VAL A 123 7.54 7.86 -13.92
C VAL A 123 7.16 8.47 -15.27
N ASP A 124 7.30 9.77 -15.40
CA ASP A 124 7.25 10.37 -16.73
C ASP A 124 8.45 9.93 -17.59
N THR A 125 8.29 10.07 -18.90
CA THR A 125 9.29 9.66 -19.89
C THR A 125 10.35 10.73 -20.12
N ASP A 126 10.26 11.87 -19.44
CA ASP A 126 11.27 12.91 -19.51
C ASP A 126 12.42 12.64 -18.51
N ASP A 127 13.48 13.45 -18.63
CA ASP A 127 14.68 13.28 -17.81
C ASP A 127 14.45 13.62 -16.33
N SER A 128 13.33 14.24 -15.97
CA SER A 128 13.01 14.60 -14.59
C SER A 128 12.59 13.37 -13.76
N GLN A 129 12.02 12.35 -14.42
CA GLN A 129 11.53 11.13 -13.79
C GLN A 129 10.59 11.46 -12.61
N THR A 130 9.62 12.35 -12.80
CA THR A 130 8.66 12.71 -11.77
C THR A 130 7.81 11.48 -11.43
N LEU A 131 7.83 11.07 -10.15
CA LEU A 131 6.98 10.00 -9.67
C LEU A 131 5.51 10.40 -9.72
N ARG A 132 4.72 9.63 -10.45
CA ARG A 132 3.26 9.70 -10.52
C ARG A 132 2.69 8.58 -9.70
N PHE A 133 1.71 8.92 -8.88
CA PHE A 133 1.01 8.00 -8.01
C PHE A 133 -0.49 8.06 -8.31
N ASN A 134 -1.12 6.90 -8.43
CA ASN A 134 -2.57 6.80 -8.55
C ASN A 134 -3.09 5.63 -7.71
N ALA A 135 -4.24 5.84 -7.08
CA ALA A 135 -4.98 4.81 -6.39
C ALA A 135 -6.42 4.83 -6.85
N SER A 136 -6.98 3.66 -7.15
CA SER A 136 -8.39 3.50 -7.48
C SER A 136 -8.98 2.30 -6.77
N VAL A 137 -10.29 2.39 -6.52
CA VAL A 137 -11.10 1.30 -5.97
C VAL A 137 -12.30 1.13 -6.87
N ASP A 138 -12.51 -0.10 -7.35
CA ASP A 138 -13.68 -0.47 -8.14
C ASP A 138 -14.62 -1.33 -7.33
N GLY A 139 -15.90 -0.97 -7.36
CA GLY A 139 -16.90 -1.56 -6.48
C GLY A 139 -18.22 -0.81 -6.48
N ALA A 140 -19.32 -1.56 -6.33
CA ALA A 140 -20.65 -0.96 -6.24
C ALA A 140 -20.76 -0.06 -5.00
N GLY A 141 -21.13 1.20 -5.22
CA GLY A 141 -21.40 2.18 -4.17
C GLY A 141 -20.17 2.80 -3.51
N VAL A 142 -18.96 2.50 -3.99
CA VAL A 142 -17.73 3.15 -3.52
C VAL A 142 -17.84 4.67 -3.72
N ALA A 143 -17.64 5.42 -2.65
CA ALA A 143 -17.76 6.89 -2.64
C ALA A 143 -16.52 7.58 -2.06
N ASN A 144 -15.87 6.95 -1.07
CA ASN A 144 -14.66 7.46 -0.45
C ASN A 144 -13.52 6.45 -0.60
N VAL A 145 -12.33 6.96 -0.91
CA VAL A 145 -11.08 6.20 -0.94
C VAL A 145 -10.11 6.89 0.01
N TYR A 146 -9.50 6.12 0.89
CA TYR A 146 -8.53 6.59 1.87
C TYR A 146 -7.21 5.90 1.64
N LEU A 147 -6.13 6.67 1.78
CA LEU A 147 -4.77 6.18 1.73
C LEU A 147 -4.07 6.47 3.04
N ALA A 148 -3.36 5.47 3.55
CA ALA A 148 -2.54 5.62 4.73
C ALA A 148 -1.08 5.35 4.37
N TYR A 149 -0.22 6.26 4.78
CA TYR A 149 1.22 6.14 4.63
C TYR A 149 1.92 6.40 5.96
N GLU A 150 3.13 5.85 6.09
CA GLU A 150 4.00 6.06 7.24
C GLU A 150 4.65 7.45 7.14
N SER A 151 4.62 8.17 8.25
CA SER A 151 5.29 9.46 8.42
C SER A 151 6.07 9.42 9.75
N PRO A 152 7.29 9.96 9.82
CA PRO A 152 7.96 10.17 11.10
C PRO A 152 7.11 11.05 12.02
N ARG A 153 7.16 10.77 13.32
CA ARG A 153 6.40 11.51 14.34
C ARG A 153 6.67 13.02 14.32
N GLU A 154 7.90 13.40 14.01
CA GLU A 154 8.37 14.79 14.00
C GLU A 154 8.33 15.40 12.58
N GLU A 155 7.71 14.74 11.61
CA GLU A 155 7.54 15.30 10.28
C GLU A 155 6.59 16.50 10.32
N ALA A 156 7.05 17.61 9.76
CA ALA A 156 6.26 18.82 9.64
C ALA A 156 5.73 18.95 8.21
N PHE A 157 4.42 19.15 8.10
CA PHE A 157 3.75 19.35 6.82
C PHE A 157 3.52 20.85 6.58
N PHE A 158 3.94 21.32 5.40
CA PHE A 158 3.76 22.70 4.95
C PHE A 158 3.05 22.71 3.59
N GLY A 159 2.43 23.83 3.23
CA GLY A 159 1.67 23.98 1.98
C GLY A 159 0.16 23.94 2.21
N LEU A 160 -0.56 23.14 1.42
CA LEU A 160 -2.04 23.05 1.41
C LEU A 160 -2.75 24.37 1.04
N GLY A 161 -2.11 25.19 0.21
CA GLY A 161 -2.62 26.51 -0.20
C GLY A 161 -2.35 27.60 0.83
N GLU A 162 -3.11 28.69 0.76
CA GLU A 162 -3.06 29.77 1.74
C GLU A 162 -3.82 29.36 3.01
N GLN A 163 -3.15 29.43 4.16
CA GLN A 163 -3.72 29.12 5.47
C GLN A 163 -3.73 30.42 6.30
N THR A 164 -4.92 30.89 6.70
CA THR A 164 -5.13 32.19 7.38
C THR A 164 -5.85 32.02 8.71
#